data_AF-A0A254SL57-F1
#
_entry.id   AF-A0A254SL57-F1
#
_cell.length_a   1.000
_cell.length_b   1.000
_cell.length_c   1.000
_cell.angle_alpha   90.00
_cell.angle_beta   90.00
_cell.angle_gamma   90.00
#
_symmetry.space_group_name_H-M   'P 1'
#
loop_
_entity.id
_entity.type
_entity.pdbx_description
1 polymer ?
#
loop_
_entity_poly.entity_id
_entity_poly.type
_entity_poly.pdbx_seq_one_letter_code
_entity_poly.pdbx_strand_id
1 'polypeptide(L)'
;MNLYTKSIKELKKTNKVRFFLRFDPLVIPNEYDDNYIANQIDACNYFFCWFSNPNCSFMDMLRQQHRLAALGKTGNNTYLIKGYFRTREGGCDNWDLRDNLAGMTRYELRKKGIDHAHLDLLRIRPNEYDIYRDEDYFKKIYQPTTGKIGVDRATVCTASIAVDDRRVYSHSFMFRKNRYFYIKHPEGSDFEYLQAELEKKMSMLLSLKNAGKIDLDKLLFHLSSYYQLFLVWMPFAHINNSIVWGQMNAILQYFGYGACSHGRLDTYAMLLSSKNFRHLFELHVKDNN
;
A
#
# COMPACT_ATOMS: atom_id res chain seq x y z
N MET A 1 10.85 -13.66 27.74
CA MET A 1 11.39 -13.72 26.36
C MET A 1 10.71 -12.63 25.56
N ASN A 2 11.46 -11.63 25.05
CA ASN A 2 10.90 -10.44 24.41
C ASN A 2 10.05 -10.84 23.20
N LEU A 3 8.78 -10.41 23.14
CA LEU A 3 7.86 -10.64 22.00
C LEU A 3 8.58 -10.35 20.67
N TYR A 4 9.43 -9.34 20.66
CA TYR A 4 10.30 -8.94 19.55
C TYR A 4 11.29 -10.01 19.07
N THR A 5 11.95 -10.74 19.98
CA THR A 5 12.90 -11.80 19.60
C THR A 5 12.17 -13.01 19.02
N LYS A 6 10.90 -13.22 19.41
CA LYS A 6 10.01 -14.20 18.78
C LYS A 6 9.58 -13.72 17.39
N SER A 7 9.21 -12.45 17.21
CA SER A 7 8.85 -11.87 15.91
C SER A 7 9.99 -11.92 14.89
N ILE A 8 11.23 -11.57 15.27
CA ILE A 8 12.39 -11.66 14.37
C ILE A 8 12.76 -13.12 14.10
N LYS A 9 12.70 -14.01 15.12
CA LYS A 9 12.93 -15.44 14.88
C LYS A 9 11.82 -16.04 14.03
N GLU A 10 10.57 -15.62 14.12
CA GLU A 10 9.47 -16.10 13.26
C GLU A 10 9.54 -15.52 11.86
N LEU A 11 9.82 -14.23 11.70
CA LEU A 11 10.11 -13.59 10.42
C LEU A 11 11.27 -14.32 9.73
N LYS A 12 12.37 -14.62 10.44
CA LYS A 12 13.54 -15.34 9.90
C LYS A 12 13.39 -16.86 9.77
N LYS A 13 12.61 -17.54 10.63
CA LYS A 13 12.46 -19.02 10.64
C LYS A 13 11.50 -19.53 9.59
N THR A 14 10.64 -18.66 9.08
CA THR A 14 9.64 -19.07 8.11
C THR A 14 9.97 -18.40 6.78
N ASN A 15 9.58 -19.04 5.69
CA ASN A 15 9.49 -18.42 4.36
C ASN A 15 8.54 -17.19 4.32
N LYS A 16 8.32 -16.47 5.43
CA LYS A 16 7.39 -15.36 5.64
C LYS A 16 8.05 -13.97 5.56
N VAL A 17 9.38 -13.86 5.51
CA VAL A 17 10.02 -12.61 4.97
C VAL A 17 9.53 -12.32 3.54
N ARG A 18 9.13 -13.37 2.82
CA ARG A 18 8.54 -13.32 1.47
C ARG A 18 7.22 -12.54 1.39
N PHE A 19 6.61 -12.16 2.51
CA PHE A 19 5.35 -11.41 2.54
C PHE A 19 5.48 -9.92 2.20
N PHE A 20 6.70 -9.38 2.16
CA PHE A 20 7.00 -8.03 1.69
C PHE A 20 7.39 -7.97 0.21
N LEU A 21 7.52 -9.12 -0.46
CA LEU A 21 8.01 -9.23 -1.83
C LEU A 21 6.87 -9.72 -2.74
N ARG A 22 6.71 -9.05 -3.88
CA ARG A 22 5.73 -9.44 -4.93
C ARG A 22 6.15 -10.72 -5.68
N PHE A 23 7.39 -11.16 -5.50
CA PHE A 23 8.03 -12.30 -6.18
C PHE A 23 8.87 -13.12 -5.20
N ASP A 24 8.96 -14.43 -5.45
CA ASP A 24 9.78 -15.35 -4.66
C ASP A 24 11.28 -15.13 -4.99
N PRO A 25 12.13 -14.72 -4.03
CA PRO A 25 13.55 -14.37 -4.30
C PRO A 25 14.45 -15.58 -4.61
N LEU A 26 13.87 -16.78 -4.80
CA LEU A 26 14.62 -18.00 -5.11
C LEU A 26 15.31 -18.01 -6.49
N VAL A 27 15.24 -16.92 -7.26
CA VAL A 27 15.86 -16.88 -8.60
C VAL A 27 17.26 -16.27 -8.60
N ILE A 28 17.71 -15.54 -7.55
CA ILE A 28 19.11 -15.23 -7.17
C ILE A 28 19.01 -14.26 -5.98
N PRO A 29 19.46 -14.63 -4.76
CA PRO A 29 19.60 -13.65 -3.68
C PRO A 29 20.67 -12.65 -4.11
N ASN A 30 20.25 -11.42 -4.37
CA ASN A 30 21.15 -10.31 -4.57
C ASN A 30 21.10 -9.41 -3.34
N GLU A 31 22.17 -8.66 -3.11
CA GLU A 31 22.31 -7.68 -2.02
C GLU A 31 21.12 -6.70 -1.93
N TYR A 32 20.42 -6.51 -3.06
CA TYR A 32 19.21 -5.71 -3.14
C TYR A 32 18.04 -6.26 -2.31
N ASP A 33 17.78 -7.57 -2.35
CA ASP A 33 16.70 -8.18 -1.58
C ASP A 33 16.99 -8.10 -0.07
N ASP A 34 18.25 -8.31 0.34
CA ASP A 34 18.67 -8.22 1.74
C ASP A 34 18.55 -6.80 2.30
N ASN A 35 19.00 -5.80 1.54
CA ASN A 35 18.87 -4.38 1.93
C ASN A 35 17.40 -3.95 1.99
N TYR A 36 16.58 -4.36 1.01
CA TYR A 36 15.15 -4.08 1.05
C TYR A 36 14.50 -4.68 2.29
N ILE A 37 14.74 -5.96 2.56
CA ILE A 37 14.19 -6.66 3.74
C ILE A 37 14.62 -5.98 5.03
N ALA A 38 15.92 -5.65 5.18
CA ALA A 38 16.45 -4.98 6.36
C ALA A 38 15.77 -3.61 6.58
N ASN A 39 15.62 -2.82 5.53
CA ASN A 39 14.98 -1.52 5.57
C ASN A 39 13.49 -1.62 5.92
N GLN A 40 12.76 -2.59 5.35
CA GLN A 40 11.37 -2.83 5.70
C GLN A 40 11.21 -3.25 7.17
N ILE A 41 12.12 -4.07 7.69
CA ILE A 41 12.13 -4.43 9.12
C ILE A 41 12.33 -3.19 9.99
N ASP A 42 13.29 -2.33 9.64
CA ASP A 42 13.54 -1.09 10.38
C ASP A 42 12.34 -0.14 10.37
N ALA A 43 11.72 0.04 9.20
CA ALA A 43 10.51 0.84 9.04
C ALA A 43 9.32 0.28 9.84
N CYS A 44 9.08 -1.03 9.78
CA CYS A 44 8.02 -1.70 10.54
C CYS A 44 8.24 -1.57 12.04
N ASN A 45 9.48 -1.74 12.51
CA ASN A 45 9.83 -1.60 13.93
C ASN A 45 9.60 -0.19 14.43
N TYR A 46 9.98 0.81 13.63
CA TYR A 46 9.74 2.21 13.97
C TYR A 46 8.23 2.50 14.11
N PHE A 47 7.41 2.04 13.16
CA PHE A 47 5.97 2.16 13.27
C PHE A 47 5.40 1.41 14.47
N PHE A 48 5.82 0.17 14.73
CA PHE A 48 5.33 -0.62 15.87
C PHE A 48 5.61 0.08 17.20
N CYS A 49 6.81 0.64 17.37
CA CYS A 49 7.17 1.44 18.54
C CYS A 49 6.28 2.67 18.67
N TRP A 50 6.07 3.41 17.58
CA TRP A 50 5.18 4.58 17.56
C TRP A 50 3.72 4.19 17.86
N PHE A 51 3.18 3.13 17.27
CA PHE A 51 1.81 2.67 17.53
C PHE A 51 1.63 2.22 18.99
N SER A 52 2.68 1.62 19.56
CA SER A 52 2.73 1.22 20.97
C SER A 52 2.84 2.41 21.92
N ASN A 53 3.48 3.51 21.51
CA ASN A 53 3.59 4.74 22.29
C ASN A 53 3.75 5.97 21.38
N PRO A 54 2.64 6.57 20.90
CA PRO A 54 2.71 7.67 19.95
C PRO A 54 3.39 8.90 20.58
N ASN A 55 4.58 9.23 20.09
CA ASN A 55 5.43 10.31 20.63
C ASN A 55 5.72 11.43 19.62
N CYS A 56 5.18 11.32 18.41
CA CYS A 56 5.24 12.34 17.36
C CYS A 56 3.95 12.33 16.54
N SER A 57 3.78 13.31 15.65
CA SER A 57 2.62 13.35 14.75
C SER A 57 2.60 12.14 13.81
N PHE A 58 1.41 11.78 13.31
CA PHE A 58 1.26 10.72 12.32
C PHE A 58 2.11 10.98 11.07
N MET A 59 2.15 12.23 10.60
CA MET A 59 2.96 12.61 9.44
C MET A 59 4.45 12.47 9.70
N ASP A 60 4.94 12.93 10.85
CA ASP A 60 6.37 12.78 11.17
C ASP A 60 6.77 11.31 11.29
N MET A 61 5.88 10.49 11.86
CA MET A 61 6.05 9.05 11.86
C MET A 61 6.13 8.50 10.43
N LEU A 62 5.18 8.85 9.54
CA LEU A 62 5.17 8.37 8.16
C LEU A 62 6.43 8.77 7.39
N ARG A 63 6.87 10.02 7.54
CA ARG A 63 8.09 10.52 6.90
C ARG A 63 9.30 9.72 7.36
N GLN A 64 9.43 9.48 8.66
CA GLN A 64 10.54 8.71 9.22
C GLN A 64 10.47 7.24 8.81
N GLN A 65 9.28 6.65 8.79
CA GLN A 65 9.08 5.29 8.31
C GLN A 65 9.47 5.16 6.83
N HIS A 66 9.07 6.10 5.98
CA HIS A 66 9.49 6.13 4.58
C HIS A 66 11.01 6.28 4.44
N ARG A 67 11.65 7.15 5.23
CA ARG A 67 13.12 7.29 5.25
C ARG A 67 13.81 5.98 5.60
N LEU A 68 13.35 5.28 6.62
CA LEU A 68 13.90 3.98 7.00
C LEU A 68 13.67 2.93 5.92
N ALA A 69 12.50 2.91 5.30
CA ALA A 69 12.17 1.98 4.23
C ALA A 69 13.02 2.21 2.97
N ALA A 70 13.39 3.48 2.70
CA ALA A 70 14.18 3.87 1.54
C ALA A 70 15.70 3.79 1.79
N LEU A 71 16.19 4.16 2.97
CA LEU A 71 17.62 4.38 3.23
C LEU A 71 18.22 3.44 4.29
N GLY A 72 17.38 2.73 5.04
CA GLY A 72 17.77 1.98 6.23
C GLY A 72 18.14 2.88 7.41
N LYS A 73 18.45 2.28 8.57
CA LYS A 73 18.86 3.01 9.78
C LYS A 73 20.16 3.82 9.64
N THR A 74 21.13 3.30 8.89
CA THR A 74 22.45 3.91 8.72
C THR A 74 22.48 4.97 7.63
N GLY A 75 21.44 5.03 6.79
CA GLY A 75 21.42 5.85 5.58
C GLY A 75 22.30 5.31 4.44
N ASN A 76 23.01 4.20 4.65
CA ASN A 76 23.96 3.64 3.68
C ASN A 76 23.40 2.41 2.94
N ASN A 77 22.23 1.92 3.34
CA ASN A 77 21.57 0.77 2.71
C ASN A 77 20.48 1.25 1.76
N THR A 78 20.84 2.12 0.81
CA THR A 78 19.85 2.76 -0.06
C THR A 78 19.13 1.69 -0.89
N TYR A 79 17.81 1.63 -0.75
CA TYR A 79 16.94 0.86 -1.62
C TYR A 79 16.90 1.54 -2.99
N LEU A 80 17.74 1.07 -3.90
CA LEU A 80 17.78 1.58 -5.27
C LEU A 80 16.82 0.77 -6.10
N ILE A 81 15.66 1.32 -6.48
CA ILE A 81 14.81 0.67 -7.48
C ILE A 81 15.56 0.75 -8.83
N LYS A 82 16.54 -0.13 -9.05
CA LYS A 82 17.18 -0.28 -10.36
C LYS A 82 16.14 -0.88 -11.31
N GLY A 83 15.44 -0.02 -12.04
CA GLY A 83 14.81 -0.38 -13.31
C GLY A 83 13.45 -1.09 -13.27
N TYR A 84 12.67 -1.02 -12.18
CA TYR A 84 11.29 -1.55 -12.22
C TYR A 84 10.33 -0.64 -13.02
N PHE A 85 10.61 0.67 -13.06
CA PHE A 85 9.91 1.63 -13.92
C PHE A 85 10.81 2.01 -15.10
N ARG A 86 11.23 1.04 -15.91
CA ARG A 86 11.76 1.36 -17.23
C ARG A 86 10.63 2.00 -18.04
N THR A 87 10.75 3.30 -18.30
CA THR A 87 10.03 3.90 -19.41
C THR A 87 10.34 3.07 -20.66
N ARG A 88 9.37 2.95 -21.58
CA ARG A 88 9.51 2.18 -22.84
C ARG A 88 10.73 2.59 -23.66
N GLU A 89 11.31 3.75 -23.39
CA GLU A 89 12.43 4.36 -24.09
C GLU A 89 13.81 3.99 -23.52
N GLY A 90 13.89 3.06 -22.56
CA GLY A 90 15.19 2.50 -22.19
C GLY A 90 16.11 3.50 -21.48
N GLY A 91 15.58 4.25 -20.51
CA GLY A 91 16.41 5.00 -19.57
C GLY A 91 17.23 4.05 -18.70
N CYS A 92 18.46 3.76 -19.13
CA CYS A 92 19.50 3.20 -18.31
C CYS A 92 19.91 4.27 -17.28
N ASP A 93 20.03 3.88 -16.00
CA ASP A 93 20.76 4.61 -14.95
C ASP A 93 20.21 5.91 -14.37
N ASN A 94 19.04 6.40 -14.79
CA ASN A 94 18.44 7.57 -14.14
C ASN A 94 17.73 7.17 -12.85
N TRP A 95 18.50 7.24 -11.77
CA TRP A 95 18.02 7.47 -10.42
C TRP A 95 16.85 8.43 -10.46
N ASP A 96 15.77 8.01 -9.84
CA ASP A 96 14.69 8.93 -9.63
C ASP A 96 15.18 9.99 -8.64
N LEU A 97 15.22 11.27 -9.03
CA LEU A 97 15.56 12.35 -8.11
C LEU A 97 14.73 12.28 -6.82
N ARG A 98 13.52 11.70 -6.91
CA ARG A 98 12.60 11.45 -5.80
C ARG A 98 13.15 10.45 -4.77
N ASP A 99 13.99 9.51 -5.16
CA ASP A 99 14.62 8.54 -4.24
C ASP A 99 15.61 9.22 -3.28
N ASN A 100 16.24 10.32 -3.71
CA ASN A 100 17.12 11.13 -2.86
C ASN A 100 16.37 12.01 -1.86
N LEU A 101 15.04 12.04 -1.93
CA LEU A 101 14.17 12.92 -1.14
C LEU A 101 13.28 12.09 -0.21
N ALA A 102 13.85 11.03 0.35
CA ALA A 102 13.12 10.13 1.25
C ALA A 102 12.47 10.90 2.42
N GLY A 103 11.17 10.63 2.60
CA GLY A 103 10.34 11.28 3.61
C GLY A 103 9.64 12.55 3.11
N MET A 104 9.91 13.02 1.89
CA MET A 104 9.10 14.08 1.26
C MET A 104 7.89 13.47 0.57
N THR A 105 6.73 14.06 0.82
CA THR A 105 5.48 13.65 0.18
C THR A 105 5.43 14.11 -1.28
N ARG A 106 4.60 13.46 -2.11
CA ARG A 106 4.33 13.88 -3.50
C ARG A 106 3.87 15.34 -3.56
N TYR A 107 3.10 15.79 -2.57
CA TYR A 107 2.66 17.18 -2.47
C TYR A 107 3.83 18.16 -2.24
N GLU A 108 4.75 17.83 -1.33
CA GLU A 108 5.95 18.65 -1.07
C GLU A 108 6.90 18.66 -2.27
N LEU A 109 7.09 17.52 -2.94
CA LEU A 109 7.90 17.42 -4.16
C LEU A 109 7.38 18.35 -5.25
N ARG A 110 6.06 18.36 -5.47
CA ARG A 110 5.41 19.25 -6.46
C ARG A 110 5.53 20.71 -6.10
N LYS A 111 5.38 21.07 -4.82
CA LYS A 111 5.62 22.44 -4.34
C LYS A 111 7.05 22.92 -4.61
N LYS A 112 8.02 22.01 -4.68
CA LYS A 112 9.41 22.29 -5.05
C LYS A 112 9.67 22.28 -6.55
N GLY A 113 8.65 22.10 -7.39
CA GLY A 113 8.80 21.98 -8.84
C GLY A 113 9.47 20.70 -9.30
N ILE A 114 9.52 19.67 -8.43
CA ILE A 114 10.10 18.37 -8.78
C ILE A 114 9.01 17.55 -9.46
N ASP A 115 9.25 17.23 -10.73
CA ASP A 115 8.30 16.45 -11.53
C ASP A 115 8.08 15.07 -10.90
N HIS A 116 6.82 14.67 -10.87
CA HIS A 116 6.39 13.40 -10.35
C HIS A 116 5.23 12.91 -11.22
N ALA A 117 5.38 11.70 -11.77
CA ALA A 117 4.32 11.07 -12.55
C ALA A 117 2.97 11.16 -11.81
N HIS A 118 2.00 11.80 -12.44
CA HIS A 118 0.64 11.92 -11.92
C HIS A 118 -0.12 10.59 -11.97
N LEU A 119 0.48 9.59 -12.63
CA LEU A 119 -0.14 8.33 -13.01
C LEU A 119 0.77 7.15 -12.70
N ASP A 120 0.29 6.25 -11.84
CA ASP A 120 0.88 4.92 -11.69
C ASP A 120 0.22 3.95 -12.68
N LEU A 121 1.06 3.13 -13.35
CA LEU A 121 0.64 2.13 -14.33
C LEU A 121 0.59 0.75 -13.67
N LEU A 122 -0.59 0.13 -13.67
CA LEU A 122 -0.82 -1.18 -13.06
C LEU A 122 -1.41 -2.14 -14.09
N ARG A 123 -1.19 -3.45 -13.89
CA ARG A 123 -1.67 -4.50 -14.80
C ARG A 123 -2.54 -5.50 -14.05
N ILE A 124 -3.73 -5.74 -14.58
CA ILE A 124 -4.64 -6.81 -14.12
C ILE A 124 -4.31 -8.11 -14.85
N ARG A 125 -4.14 -9.20 -14.10
CA ARG A 125 -3.97 -10.56 -14.62
C ARG A 125 -5.33 -11.15 -15.02
N PRO A 126 -5.38 -12.10 -15.98
CA PRO A 126 -6.67 -12.62 -16.43
C PRO A 126 -7.45 -13.31 -15.31
N ASN A 127 -6.76 -14.00 -14.39
CA ASN A 127 -7.37 -14.69 -13.26
C ASN A 127 -7.81 -13.76 -12.12
N GLU A 128 -7.44 -12.47 -12.15
CA GLU A 128 -7.92 -11.49 -11.15
C GLU A 128 -9.29 -10.92 -11.54
N TYR A 129 -9.77 -11.19 -12.76
CA TYR A 129 -11.00 -10.62 -13.31
C TYR A 129 -12.27 -11.00 -12.54
N ASP A 130 -12.37 -12.25 -12.07
CA ASP A 130 -13.59 -12.72 -11.40
C ASP A 130 -13.93 -11.91 -10.14
N ILE A 131 -12.92 -11.30 -9.51
CA ILE A 131 -13.04 -10.44 -8.35
C ILE A 131 -13.64 -9.07 -8.72
N TYR A 132 -13.37 -8.61 -9.94
CA TYR A 132 -13.75 -7.30 -10.44
C TYR A 132 -15.14 -7.26 -11.10
N ARG A 133 -15.67 -8.41 -11.50
CA ARG A 133 -16.88 -8.50 -12.35
C ARG A 133 -18.13 -7.86 -11.75
N ASP A 134 -18.20 -7.77 -10.42
CA ASP A 134 -19.40 -7.31 -9.71
C ASP A 134 -19.47 -5.77 -9.63
N GLU A 135 -18.37 -5.08 -9.92
CA GLU A 135 -18.33 -3.62 -10.02
C GLU A 135 -18.95 -3.12 -11.34
N ASP A 136 -19.81 -2.11 -11.25
CA ASP A 136 -20.60 -1.65 -12.38
C ASP A 136 -19.77 -1.10 -13.54
N TYR A 137 -18.59 -0.55 -13.26
CA TYR A 137 -17.71 -0.03 -14.31
C TYR A 137 -16.93 -1.15 -15.04
N PHE A 138 -16.68 -2.30 -14.39
CA PHE A 138 -16.08 -3.47 -15.04
C PHE A 138 -17.08 -4.21 -15.92
N LYS A 139 -18.35 -4.32 -15.49
CA LYS A 139 -19.43 -4.91 -16.29
C LYS A 139 -19.52 -4.30 -17.69
N LYS A 140 -19.32 -2.98 -17.81
CA LYS A 140 -19.42 -2.23 -19.07
C LYS A 140 -18.32 -2.51 -20.08
N ILE A 141 -17.15 -2.96 -19.63
CA ILE A 141 -15.97 -3.18 -20.49
C ILE A 141 -15.62 -4.67 -20.66
N TYR A 142 -16.43 -5.54 -20.08
CA TYR A 142 -16.26 -6.98 -20.15
C TYR A 142 -16.92 -7.57 -21.39
N GLN A 143 -16.23 -8.53 -22.01
CA GLN A 143 -16.78 -9.35 -23.08
C GLN A 143 -17.10 -10.75 -22.53
N PRO A 144 -18.40 -11.07 -22.29
CA PRO A 144 -18.80 -12.34 -21.68
C PRO A 144 -18.33 -13.57 -22.45
N THR A 145 -18.28 -13.49 -23.78
CA THR A 145 -17.94 -14.60 -24.67
C THR A 145 -16.47 -14.97 -24.66
N THR A 146 -15.58 -14.02 -24.37
CA THR A 146 -14.13 -14.24 -24.42
C THR A 146 -13.46 -14.24 -23.05
N GLY A 147 -14.17 -13.83 -22.00
CA GLY A 147 -13.60 -13.66 -20.66
C GLY A 147 -12.58 -12.52 -20.59
N LYS A 148 -12.58 -11.60 -21.57
CA LYS A 148 -11.58 -10.53 -21.69
C LYS A 148 -12.19 -9.16 -21.46
N ILE A 149 -11.38 -8.25 -20.93
CA ILE A 149 -11.67 -6.82 -20.93
C ILE A 149 -11.35 -6.29 -22.32
N GLY A 150 -12.40 -5.98 -23.08
CA GLY A 150 -12.31 -5.51 -24.47
C GLY A 150 -12.32 -3.99 -24.52
N VAL A 151 -11.19 -3.34 -24.25
CA VAL A 151 -11.06 -1.88 -24.45
C VAL A 151 -10.29 -1.61 -25.73
N ASP A 152 -11.00 -1.29 -26.80
CA ASP A 152 -10.40 -0.78 -28.04
C ASP A 152 -9.92 0.67 -27.91
N ARG A 153 -10.46 1.40 -26.92
CA ARG A 153 -10.12 2.79 -26.59
C ARG A 153 -9.89 2.92 -25.09
N ALA A 154 -9.27 4.02 -24.67
CA ALA A 154 -9.12 4.30 -23.25
C ALA A 154 -10.50 4.56 -22.61
N THR A 155 -10.82 3.86 -21.52
CA THR A 155 -12.07 4.04 -20.78
C THR A 155 -11.76 4.60 -19.40
N VAL A 156 -12.34 5.74 -19.07
CA VAL A 156 -12.25 6.33 -17.73
C VAL A 156 -13.29 5.65 -16.84
N CYS A 157 -12.85 5.13 -15.71
CA CYS A 157 -13.64 4.53 -14.66
C CYS A 157 -13.46 5.34 -13.36
N THR A 158 -14.42 5.19 -12.46
CA THR A 158 -14.41 5.84 -11.15
C THR A 158 -14.69 4.79 -10.09
N ALA A 159 -13.85 4.75 -9.05
CA ALA A 159 -14.10 3.96 -7.86
C ALA A 159 -14.48 4.88 -6.71
N SER A 160 -15.45 4.43 -5.91
CA SER A 160 -16.00 5.17 -4.78
C SER A 160 -15.54 4.55 -3.47
N ILE A 161 -14.84 5.36 -2.68
CA ILE A 161 -14.24 4.99 -1.40
C ILE A 161 -15.01 5.68 -0.29
N ALA A 162 -15.64 4.88 0.57
CA ALA A 162 -16.29 5.37 1.77
C ALA A 162 -15.22 5.88 2.75
N VAL A 163 -15.28 7.18 3.04
CA VAL A 163 -14.38 7.83 3.99
C VAL A 163 -14.97 7.73 5.39
N ASP A 164 -16.24 8.08 5.51
CA ASP A 164 -17.08 7.93 6.70
C ASP A 164 -18.50 7.50 6.28
N ASP A 165 -19.44 7.44 7.23
CA ASP A 165 -20.82 7.01 6.97
C ASP A 165 -21.60 7.95 6.02
N ARG A 166 -21.08 9.15 5.75
CA ARG A 166 -21.76 10.22 4.98
C ARG A 166 -20.96 10.69 3.77
N ARG A 167 -19.67 10.40 3.70
CA ARG A 167 -18.76 10.93 2.70
C ARG A 167 -18.09 9.83 1.88
N VAL A 168 -18.05 10.08 0.58
CA VAL A 168 -17.44 9.21 -0.42
C VAL A 168 -16.38 10.02 -1.16
N TYR A 169 -15.14 9.54 -1.14
CA TYR A 169 -14.09 9.99 -2.04
C TYR A 169 -14.17 9.18 -3.33
N SER A 170 -14.28 9.86 -4.47
CA SER A 170 -14.29 9.19 -5.76
C SER A 170 -12.99 9.49 -6.48
N HIS A 171 -12.29 8.46 -6.93
CA HIS A 171 -11.08 8.63 -7.71
C HIS A 171 -11.22 7.98 -9.08
N SER A 172 -10.61 8.61 -10.08
CA SER A 172 -10.68 8.15 -11.46
C SER A 172 -9.42 7.37 -11.83
N PHE A 173 -9.63 6.34 -12.62
CA PHE A 173 -8.57 5.58 -13.25
C PHE A 173 -8.97 5.25 -14.69
N MET A 174 -7.99 5.04 -15.55
CA MET A 174 -8.20 4.86 -16.98
C MET A 174 -7.72 3.48 -17.40
N PHE A 175 -8.62 2.66 -17.94
CA PHE A 175 -8.25 1.41 -18.60
C PHE A 175 -7.68 1.67 -19.99
N ARG A 176 -6.62 0.94 -20.32
CA ARG A 176 -6.07 0.86 -21.67
C ARG A 176 -5.99 -0.59 -22.15
N LYS A 177 -5.74 -0.75 -23.46
CA LYS A 177 -5.44 -2.03 -24.09
C LYS A 177 -4.44 -2.84 -23.26
N ASN A 178 -4.60 -4.16 -23.28
CA ASN A 178 -3.75 -5.13 -22.58
C ASN A 178 -3.87 -5.17 -21.04
N ARG A 179 -5.01 -4.74 -20.49
CA ARG A 179 -5.34 -4.82 -19.04
C ARG A 179 -4.46 -3.92 -18.16
N TYR A 180 -4.02 -2.81 -18.74
CA TYR A 180 -3.32 -1.79 -17.99
C TYR A 180 -4.29 -0.72 -17.53
N PHE A 181 -4.05 -0.16 -16.35
CA PHE A 181 -4.79 0.99 -15.86
C PHE A 181 -3.85 2.05 -15.30
N TYR A 182 -4.27 3.30 -15.47
CA TYR A 182 -3.59 4.49 -14.97
C TYR A 182 -4.42 5.05 -13.83
N ILE A 183 -3.84 5.22 -12.66
CA ILE A 183 -4.52 5.86 -11.53
C ILE A 183 -4.05 7.30 -11.44
N LYS A 184 -5.00 8.25 -11.43
CA LYS A 184 -4.67 9.62 -11.07
C LYS A 184 -4.61 9.75 -9.55
N HIS A 185 -3.47 10.20 -9.04
CA HIS A 185 -3.29 10.44 -7.61
C HIS A 185 -3.88 11.78 -7.17
N PRO A 186 -4.31 11.89 -5.90
CA PRO A 186 -4.86 13.12 -5.36
C PRO A 186 -3.82 14.25 -5.33
N GLU A 187 -4.31 15.48 -5.50
CA GLU A 187 -3.50 16.69 -5.55
C GLU A 187 -4.22 17.84 -4.83
N GLY A 188 -3.47 18.86 -4.43
CA GLY A 188 -4.04 20.04 -3.76
C GLY A 188 -4.89 19.68 -2.55
N SER A 189 -6.12 20.20 -2.51
CA SER A 189 -7.07 19.95 -1.42
C SER A 189 -7.46 18.48 -1.26
N ASP A 190 -7.47 17.68 -2.33
CA ASP A 190 -7.81 16.25 -2.23
C ASP A 190 -6.71 15.47 -1.49
N PHE A 191 -5.46 15.87 -1.68
CA PHE A 191 -4.33 15.27 -0.98
C PHE A 191 -4.39 15.56 0.52
N GLU A 192 -4.64 16.82 0.88
CA GLU A 192 -4.76 17.26 2.28
C GLU A 192 -6.00 16.62 2.95
N TYR A 193 -7.10 16.50 2.22
CA TYR A 193 -8.30 15.82 2.69
C TYR A 193 -8.03 14.35 3.03
N LEU A 194 -7.44 13.58 2.11
CA LEU A 194 -7.14 12.17 2.34
C LEU A 194 -6.14 11.96 3.47
N GLN A 195 -5.17 12.86 3.63
CA GLN A 195 -4.26 12.85 4.77
C GLN A 195 -5.04 12.97 6.09
N ALA A 196 -5.91 13.98 6.21
CA ALA A 196 -6.70 14.19 7.43
C ALA A 196 -7.61 12.99 7.75
N GLU A 197 -8.16 12.34 6.73
CA GLU A 197 -9.00 11.16 6.92
C GLU A 197 -8.20 9.93 7.36
N LEU A 198 -6.98 9.75 6.85
CA LEU A 198 -6.07 8.70 7.33
C LEU A 198 -5.64 8.93 8.79
N GLU A 199 -5.36 10.17 9.18
CA GLU A 199 -5.06 10.53 10.57
C GLU A 199 -6.22 10.18 11.50
N LYS A 200 -7.47 10.43 11.08
CA LYS A 200 -8.67 10.01 11.82
C LYS A 200 -8.76 8.49 11.93
N LYS A 201 -8.55 7.74 10.84
CA LYS A 201 -8.57 6.27 10.88
C LYS A 201 -7.50 5.70 11.79
N MET A 202 -6.29 6.26 11.76
CA MET A 202 -5.21 5.86 12.66
C MET A 202 -5.57 6.16 14.13
N SER A 203 -6.19 7.31 14.39
CA SER A 203 -6.68 7.65 15.75
C SER A 203 -7.75 6.67 16.24
N MET A 204 -8.64 6.21 15.36
CA MET A 204 -9.60 5.14 15.69
C MET A 204 -8.91 3.81 15.99
N LEU A 205 -7.88 3.44 15.24
CA LEU A 205 -7.10 2.22 15.50
C LEU A 205 -6.35 2.29 16.84
N LEU A 206 -5.80 3.47 17.19
CA LEU A 206 -5.17 3.73 18.48
C LEU A 206 -6.17 3.71 19.64
N SER A 207 -7.42 4.13 19.43
CA SER A 207 -8.44 4.08 20.48
C SER A 207 -8.91 2.66 20.78
N LEU A 208 -8.93 1.76 19.77
CA LEU A 208 -9.22 0.34 19.98
C LEU A 208 -8.24 -0.29 20.97
N LYS A 209 -6.94 0.07 20.90
CA LYS A 209 -5.91 -0.41 21.83
C LYS A 209 -6.23 -0.15 23.30
N ASN A 210 -6.93 0.95 23.60
CA ASN A 210 -7.28 1.30 24.98
C ASN A 210 -8.62 0.68 25.43
N ALA A 211 -9.35 0.00 24.53
CA ALA A 211 -10.71 -0.49 24.78
C ALA A 211 -10.78 -1.90 25.42
N GLY A 212 -9.65 -2.55 25.68
CA GLY A 212 -9.61 -3.89 26.29
C GLY A 212 -9.75 -5.02 25.25
N LYS A 213 -10.73 -5.91 25.42
CA LYS A 213 -10.97 -7.03 24.49
C LYS A 213 -11.48 -6.47 23.16
N ILE A 214 -10.72 -6.70 22.09
CA ILE A 214 -11.03 -6.15 20.78
C ILE A 214 -11.79 -7.17 19.95
N ASP A 215 -12.86 -6.69 19.35
CA ASP A 215 -13.61 -7.37 18.31
C ASP A 215 -12.79 -7.33 17.00
N LEU A 216 -12.45 -8.51 16.47
CA LEU A 216 -11.71 -8.64 15.22
C LEU A 216 -12.45 -7.96 14.07
N ASP A 217 -13.78 -8.08 13.99
CA ASP A 217 -14.54 -7.51 12.89
C ASP A 217 -14.46 -5.97 12.91
N LYS A 218 -14.51 -5.39 14.11
CA LYS A 218 -14.30 -3.94 14.30
C LYS A 218 -12.88 -3.52 13.91
N LEU A 219 -11.86 -4.29 14.29
CA LEU A 219 -10.49 -4.03 13.87
C LEU A 219 -10.35 -4.07 12.34
N LEU A 220 -10.86 -5.12 11.70
CA LEU A 220 -10.76 -5.30 10.25
C LEU A 220 -11.52 -4.22 9.49
N PHE A 221 -12.68 -3.77 9.98
CA PHE A 221 -13.43 -2.66 9.39
C PHE A 221 -12.59 -1.36 9.32
N HIS A 222 -11.92 -1.00 10.41
CA HIS A 222 -11.08 0.19 10.45
C HIS A 222 -9.80 0.00 9.64
N LEU A 223 -9.20 -1.19 9.71
CA LEU A 223 -7.93 -1.50 9.06
C LEU A 223 -8.08 -1.57 7.53
N SER A 224 -9.18 -2.14 7.02
CA SER A 224 -9.46 -2.17 5.57
C SER A 224 -9.62 -0.74 5.04
N SER A 225 -10.35 0.11 5.75
CA SER A 225 -10.59 1.49 5.36
C SER A 225 -9.29 2.31 5.37
N TYR A 226 -8.47 2.12 6.41
CA TYR A 226 -7.15 2.73 6.51
C TYR A 226 -6.25 2.33 5.33
N TYR A 227 -6.15 1.03 5.05
CA TYR A 227 -5.33 0.53 3.96
C TYR A 227 -5.79 1.05 2.59
N GLN A 228 -7.10 1.04 2.35
CA GLN A 228 -7.66 1.52 1.08
C GLN A 228 -7.36 3.00 0.86
N LEU A 229 -7.62 3.84 1.87
CA LEU A 229 -7.36 5.27 1.79
C LEU A 229 -5.87 5.56 1.57
N PHE A 230 -4.97 4.81 2.23
CA PHE A 230 -3.52 5.01 2.08
C PHE A 230 -3.06 4.75 0.65
N LEU A 231 -3.55 3.68 0.03
CA LEU A 231 -3.18 3.31 -1.34
C LEU A 231 -3.80 4.19 -2.42
N VAL A 232 -4.87 4.91 -2.10
CA VAL A 232 -5.38 5.94 -3.00
C VAL A 232 -4.65 7.25 -2.79
N TRP A 233 -4.29 7.57 -1.54
CA TRP A 233 -3.52 8.75 -1.19
C TRP A 233 -2.10 8.73 -1.78
N MET A 234 -1.40 7.60 -1.68
CA MET A 234 -0.02 7.40 -2.17
C MET A 234 0.89 8.57 -1.78
N PRO A 235 1.12 8.80 -0.48
CA PRO A 235 1.76 10.02 0.01
C PRO A 235 3.17 10.23 -0.53
N PHE A 236 3.91 9.18 -0.81
CA PHE A 236 5.32 9.24 -1.22
C PHE A 236 5.51 8.83 -2.67
N ALA A 237 6.68 9.10 -3.24
CA ALA A 237 6.93 8.71 -4.62
C ALA A 237 6.89 7.19 -4.82
N HIS A 238 7.54 6.47 -3.91
CA HIS A 238 7.74 5.03 -3.96
C HIS A 238 7.43 4.38 -2.60
N ILE A 239 7.47 3.05 -2.55
CA ILE A 239 7.43 2.23 -1.31
C ILE A 239 6.11 2.34 -0.51
N ASN A 240 5.11 3.08 -0.97
CA ASN A 240 3.82 3.25 -0.27
C ASN A 240 3.17 1.91 0.12
N ASN A 241 3.10 0.95 -0.81
CA ASN A 241 2.49 -0.36 -0.56
C ASN A 241 3.19 -1.11 0.58
N SER A 242 4.52 -1.12 0.57
CA SER A 242 5.32 -1.80 1.59
C SER A 242 5.19 -1.12 2.95
N ILE A 243 5.16 0.21 2.98
CA ILE A 243 4.94 1.00 4.20
C ILE A 243 3.60 0.63 4.83
N VAL A 244 2.49 0.79 4.11
CA VAL A 244 1.16 0.57 4.69
C VAL A 244 0.95 -0.89 5.06
N TRP A 245 1.47 -1.83 4.27
CA TRP A 245 1.38 -3.24 4.63
C TRP A 245 2.19 -3.59 5.88
N GLY A 246 3.38 -2.98 6.04
CA GLY A 246 4.16 -3.09 7.25
C GLY A 246 3.40 -2.59 8.49
N GLN A 247 2.72 -1.46 8.36
CA GLN A 247 1.87 -0.90 9.42
C GLN A 247 0.71 -1.83 9.79
N MET A 248 0.04 -2.35 8.78
CA MET A 248 -1.05 -3.30 8.94
C MET A 248 -0.64 -4.55 9.71
N ASN A 249 0.45 -5.20 9.30
CA ASN A 249 0.95 -6.38 9.98
C ASN A 249 1.41 -6.06 11.41
N ALA A 250 2.00 -4.89 11.63
CA ALA A 250 2.34 -4.43 12.98
C ALA A 250 1.10 -4.23 13.86
N ILE A 251 0.01 -3.68 13.33
CA ILE A 251 -1.28 -3.52 14.04
C ILE A 251 -1.90 -4.88 14.35
N LEU A 252 -1.95 -5.80 13.38
CA LEU A 252 -2.48 -7.16 13.59
C LEU A 252 -1.69 -7.88 14.70
N GLN A 253 -0.36 -7.84 14.64
CA GLN A 253 0.52 -8.41 15.67
C GLN A 253 0.33 -7.77 17.04
N TYR A 254 0.13 -6.45 17.09
CA TYR A 254 -0.15 -5.74 18.33
C TYR A 254 -1.41 -6.32 19.03
N PHE A 255 -2.42 -6.70 18.24
CA PHE A 255 -3.66 -7.30 18.73
C PHE A 255 -3.63 -8.84 18.85
N GLY A 256 -2.46 -9.46 18.69
CA GLY A 256 -2.28 -10.90 18.86
C GLY A 256 -2.63 -11.75 17.62
N TYR A 257 -2.85 -11.12 16.47
CA TYR A 257 -3.05 -11.81 15.19
C TYR A 257 -1.71 -11.97 14.45
N GLY A 258 -1.61 -13.02 13.63
CA GLY A 258 -0.53 -13.28 12.70
C GLY A 258 -0.43 -12.26 11.56
N ALA A 259 0.79 -12.07 11.08
CA ALA A 259 1.05 -11.30 9.87
C ALA A 259 0.56 -12.04 8.62
N CYS A 260 0.10 -11.27 7.64
CA CYS A 260 -0.42 -11.75 6.36
C CYS A 260 0.49 -11.29 5.21
N SER A 261 0.39 -11.96 4.05
CA SER A 261 0.94 -11.44 2.79
C SER A 261 0.01 -10.39 2.19
N HIS A 262 0.50 -9.32 1.55
CA HIS A 262 -0.44 -8.35 0.93
C HIS A 262 -1.10 -8.88 -0.34
N GLY A 263 -0.48 -9.88 -0.97
CA GLY A 263 -0.96 -10.51 -2.20
C GLY A 263 -1.29 -9.47 -3.28
N ARG A 264 -2.58 -9.33 -3.55
CA ARG A 264 -3.16 -8.40 -4.55
C ARG A 264 -4.08 -7.35 -3.94
N LEU A 265 -4.13 -7.27 -2.61
CA LEU A 265 -4.96 -6.27 -1.92
C LEU A 265 -4.61 -4.85 -2.34
N ASP A 266 -3.35 -4.60 -2.72
CA ASP A 266 -2.92 -3.30 -3.22
C ASP A 266 -3.74 -2.86 -4.45
N THR A 267 -3.84 -3.76 -5.41
CA THR A 267 -4.54 -3.56 -6.68
C THR A 267 -6.05 -3.50 -6.43
N TYR A 268 -6.58 -4.32 -5.53
CA TYR A 268 -8.00 -4.32 -5.17
C TYR A 268 -8.42 -3.04 -4.46
N ALA A 269 -7.60 -2.52 -3.55
CA ALA A 269 -7.87 -1.27 -2.83
C ALA A 269 -8.06 -0.08 -3.76
N MET A 270 -7.28 -0.02 -4.84
CA MET A 270 -7.31 1.07 -5.82
C MET A 270 -8.39 0.91 -6.90
N LEU A 271 -9.06 -0.24 -6.97
CA LEU A 271 -10.05 -0.49 -8.01
C LEU A 271 -11.45 -0.64 -7.44
N LEU A 272 -11.60 -1.38 -6.36
CA LEU A 272 -12.91 -1.73 -5.85
C LEU A 272 -13.55 -0.62 -5.01
N SER A 273 -14.88 -0.65 -4.96
CA SER A 273 -15.63 0.10 -3.95
C SER A 273 -15.25 -0.34 -2.54
N SER A 274 -15.43 0.54 -1.53
CA SER A 274 -15.07 0.17 -0.15
C SER A 274 -15.83 -1.05 0.39
N LYS A 275 -17.07 -1.28 -0.06
CA LYS A 275 -17.84 -2.46 0.34
C LYS A 275 -17.17 -3.74 -0.15
N ASN A 276 -16.85 -3.81 -1.45
CA ASN A 276 -16.26 -4.99 -2.07
C ASN A 276 -14.81 -5.20 -1.61
N PHE A 277 -14.04 -4.11 -1.51
CA PHE A 277 -12.68 -4.18 -0.98
C PHE A 277 -12.65 -4.71 0.44
N ARG A 278 -13.50 -4.18 1.34
CA ARG A 278 -13.56 -4.62 2.75
C ARG A 278 -13.86 -6.10 2.85
N HIS A 279 -14.84 -6.60 2.10
CA HIS A 279 -15.19 -8.01 2.13
C HIS A 279 -14.00 -8.91 1.77
N LEU A 280 -13.29 -8.61 0.68
CA LEU A 280 -12.09 -9.36 0.28
C LEU A 280 -10.96 -9.23 1.29
N PHE A 281 -10.78 -8.03 1.84
CA PHE A 281 -9.79 -7.75 2.85
C PHE A 281 -10.02 -8.60 4.11
N GLU A 282 -11.25 -8.65 4.60
CA GLU A 282 -11.63 -9.43 5.79
C GLU A 282 -11.41 -10.93 5.56
N LEU A 283 -11.86 -11.47 4.43
CA LEU A 283 -11.61 -12.87 4.05
C LEU A 283 -10.12 -13.16 4.04
N HIS A 284 -9.33 -12.31 3.38
CA HIS A 284 -7.89 -12.49 3.26
C HIS A 284 -7.20 -12.50 4.63
N VAL A 285 -7.53 -11.60 5.54
CA VAL A 285 -6.91 -11.58 6.87
C VAL A 285 -7.37 -12.75 7.73
N LYS A 286 -8.65 -13.13 7.68
CA LYS A 286 -9.22 -14.26 8.42
C LYS A 286 -8.64 -15.60 7.94
N ASP A 287 -8.46 -15.80 6.64
CA ASP A 287 -7.88 -17.04 6.09
C ASP A 287 -6.41 -17.26 6.49
N ASN A 288 -5.73 -16.21 6.98
CA ASN A 288 -4.35 -16.25 7.43
C ASN A 288 -4.20 -16.31 8.98
N ASN A 289 -5.31 -16.37 9.73
CA ASN A 289 -5.34 -16.25 11.20
C ASN A 289 -6.31 -17.23 11.87
#